data_AF-A7IGS3-F1
#
_entry.id   AF-A7IGS3-F1
#
_cell.length_a   1.000
_cell.length_b   1.000
_cell.length_c   1.000
_cell.angle_alpha   90.00
_cell.angle_beta   90.00
_cell.angle_gamma   90.00
#
_symmetry.space_group_name_H-M   'P 1'
#
loop_
_entity.id
_entity.type
_entity.pdbx_description
1 polymer ?
#
loop_
_entity_poly.entity_id
_entity_poly.type
_entity_poly.pdbx_seq_one_letter_code
_entity_poly.pdbx_strand_id
1 'polypeptide(L)' 'MKLYRYLTGPDDAAFCKRVSAALNKGWQLHGAPTLTFDTVQGRVICGQAIVKEVEGEWSDDVVLSEH' A
#
# COMPACT_ATOMS: atom_id res chain seq x y z
N MET A 1 6.25 -17.01 1.87
CA MET A 1 6.83 -15.75 2.36
C MET A 1 5.76 -14.73 2.74
N LYS A 2 6.14 -13.68 3.50
CA LYS A 2 5.26 -12.56 3.87
C LYS A 2 5.66 -11.31 3.09
N LEU A 3 4.76 -10.82 2.25
CA LEU A 3 4.94 -9.59 1.48
C LEU A 3 4.47 -8.38 2.26
N TYR A 4 5.18 -7.27 2.11
CA TYR A 4 4.83 -5.97 2.66
C TYR A 4 4.86 -4.93 1.56
N ARG A 5 3.86 -4.06 1.52
CA ARG A 5 3.82 -2.91 0.61
C ARG A 5 3.29 -1.70 1.35
N TYR A 6 3.96 -0.55 1.15
CA TYR A 6 3.52 0.72 1.71
C TYR A 6 2.96 1.60 0.60
N LEU A 7 1.65 1.79 0.58
CA LEU A 7 0.98 2.65 -0.39
C LEU A 7 1.01 4.08 0.13
N THR A 8 1.54 5.00 -0.68
CA THR A 8 1.50 6.44 -0.38
C THR A 8 0.86 7.22 -1.53
N GLY A 9 0.33 8.40 -1.24
CA GLY A 9 -0.22 9.29 -2.27
C GLY A 9 -1.08 10.40 -1.70
N PRO A 10 -1.58 11.32 -2.54
CA PRO A 10 -2.52 12.35 -2.11
C PRO A 10 -3.75 11.75 -1.42
N ASP A 11 -4.32 12.50 -0.47
CA ASP A 11 -5.60 12.18 0.15
C ASP A 11 -6.76 12.41 -0.84
N ASP A 12 -6.95 11.43 -1.73
CA ASP A 12 -7.95 11.49 -2.79
C ASP A 12 -8.56 10.12 -3.12
N ALA A 13 -9.57 10.14 -4.01
CA ALA A 13 -10.24 8.94 -4.45
C ALA A 13 -9.32 7.94 -5.18
N ALA A 14 -8.21 8.39 -5.78
CA ALA A 14 -7.27 7.51 -6.46
C ALA A 14 -6.49 6.66 -5.44
N PHE A 15 -6.11 7.25 -4.29
CA PHE A 15 -5.53 6.50 -3.18
C PHE A 15 -6.50 5.42 -2.66
N CYS A 16 -7.75 5.79 -2.39
CA CYS A 16 -8.79 4.85 -1.94
C CYS A 16 -8.97 3.70 -2.93
N LYS A 17 -9.02 3.99 -4.24
CA LYS A 17 -9.13 2.95 -5.29
C LYS A 17 -7.94 1.98 -5.28
N ARG A 18 -6.71 2.45 -5.06
CA ARG A 18 -5.52 1.58 -4.98
C ARG A 18 -5.56 0.66 -3.77
N VAL A 19 -5.92 1.18 -2.60
CA VAL A 19 -6.07 0.37 -1.39
C VAL A 19 -7.16 -0.69 -1.60
N SER A 20 -8.34 -0.28 -2.08
CA SER A 20 -9.44 -1.21 -2.39
C SER A 20 -9.02 -2.28 -3.40
N ALA A 21 -8.30 -1.92 -4.47
CA ALA A 21 -7.81 -2.89 -5.44
C ALA A 21 -6.85 -3.92 -4.81
N ALA A 22 -5.95 -3.49 -3.93
CA ALA A 22 -5.06 -4.39 -3.21
C ALA A 22 -5.83 -5.34 -2.27
N LEU A 23 -6.79 -4.81 -1.51
CA LEU A 23 -7.64 -5.64 -0.63
C LEU A 23 -8.39 -6.72 -1.42
N ASN A 24 -8.93 -6.38 -2.59
CA ASN A 24 -9.61 -7.34 -3.46
C ASN A 24 -8.65 -8.37 -4.11
N LYS A 25 -7.35 -8.10 -4.13
CA LYS A 25 -6.31 -9.07 -4.50
C LYS A 25 -5.87 -9.95 -3.32
N GLY A 26 -6.51 -9.85 -2.17
CA GLY A 26 -6.19 -10.66 -0.98
C GLY A 26 -5.06 -10.09 -0.12
N TRP A 27 -4.68 -8.82 -0.33
CA TRP A 27 -3.88 -8.09 0.65
C TRP A 27 -4.71 -7.73 1.87
N GLN A 28 -4.04 -7.56 3.01
CA GLN A 28 -4.65 -7.20 4.29
C GLN A 28 -4.05 -5.90 4.82
N LEU A 29 -4.86 -5.08 5.48
CA LEU A 29 -4.37 -3.86 6.13
C LEU A 29 -3.44 -4.22 7.29
N HIS A 30 -2.33 -3.50 7.39
CA HIS A 30 -1.40 -3.60 8.52
C HIS A 30 -1.43 -2.31 9.33
N GLY A 31 -2.21 -2.29 10.41
CA GLY A 31 -2.36 -1.13 11.27
C GLY A 31 -3.18 0.01 10.65
N ALA A 32 -3.20 1.14 11.36
CA ALA A 32 -3.92 2.34 10.94
C ALA A 32 -3.18 3.07 9.81
N PRO A 33 -3.90 3.81 8.95
CA PRO A 33 -3.28 4.70 7.98
C PRO A 33 -2.53 5.84 8.69
N THR A 34 -1.55 6.40 7.99
CA THR A 34 -0.83 7.60 8.41
C THR A 34 -1.14 8.77 7.48
N LEU A 35 -1.04 9.99 7.99
CA LEU A 35 -1.25 11.22 7.24
C LEU A 35 -0.08 12.17 7.51
N THR A 36 0.37 12.89 6.48
CA THR A 36 1.30 14.01 6.61
C THR A 36 0.93 15.13 5.66
N PHE A 37 1.26 16.37 5.99
CA PHE A 37 1.06 17.51 5.10
C PHE A 37 2.32 17.77 4.27
N ASP A 38 2.19 17.77 2.95
CA ASP A 38 3.24 18.18 2.00
C ASP A 38 3.15 19.69 1.81
N THR A 39 4.10 20.42 2.41
CA THR A 39 4.18 21.88 2.33
C THR A 39 4.61 22.40 0.97
N VAL A 40 5.27 21.58 0.15
CA VAL A 40 5.74 21.98 -1.19
C VAL A 40 4.57 21.95 -2.17
N GLN A 41 3.70 20.93 -2.07
CA GLN A 41 2.54 20.77 -2.95
C GLN A 41 1.22 21.28 -2.35
N GLY A 42 1.24 21.69 -1.07
CA GLY A 42 0.08 22.26 -0.38
C GLY A 42 -1.07 21.27 -0.18
N ARG A 43 -0.77 19.99 0.08
CA ARG A 43 -1.78 18.91 0.18
C ARG A 43 -1.44 17.87 1.24
N VAL A 44 -2.45 17.11 1.67
CA VAL A 44 -2.26 15.96 2.56
C VAL A 44 -1.84 14.72 1.74
N ILE A 45 -0.88 13.98 2.27
CA ILE A 45 -0.42 12.69 1.77
C ILE A 45 -0.82 11.61 2.77
N CYS A 46 -1.47 10.56 2.25
CA CYS A 46 -1.83 9.36 2.97
C CYS A 46 -0.77 8.28 2.82
N GLY A 47 -0.64 7.47 3.87
CA GLY A 47 0.14 6.23 3.88
C GLY A 47 -0.70 5.08 4.42
N GLN A 48 -0.66 3.92 3.75
CA GLN A 48 -1.29 2.68 4.23
C GLN A 48 -0.36 1.50 3.99
N ALA A 49 0.02 0.83 5.08
CA ALA A 49 0.73 -0.45 5.01
C ALA A 49 -0.25 -1.59 4.73
N ILE A 50 0.14 -2.48 3.82
CA ILE A 50 -0.58 -3.71 3.52
C ILE A 50 0.38 -4.91 3.51
N VAL A 51 -0.12 -6.06 3.92
CA VAL A 51 0.62 -7.32 3.95
C VAL A 51 -0.14 -8.44 3.24
N LYS A 52 0.57 -9.41 2.71
CA LYS A 52 -0.03 -10.60 2.08
C LYS A 52 0.86 -11.81 2.32
N GLU A 53 0.26 -12.93 2.69
CA GLU A 53 0.95 -14.22 2.74
C GLU A 53 0.83 -14.91 1.38
N VAL A 54 1.96 -15.37 0.85
CA VAL A 54 2.04 -16.10 -0.42
C VAL A 54 3.02 -17.27 -0.26
N GLU A 55 2.89 -18.29 -1.10
CA GLU A 55 3.85 -19.41 -1.12
C GLU A 55 5.21 -18.96 -1.69
N GLY A 56 6.26 -19.73 -1.40
CA GLY A 56 7.63 -19.48 -1.88
C GLY A 56 8.53 -18.68 -0.93
N GLU A 57 9.76 -18.47 -1.38
CA GLU A 57 10.82 -17.74 -0.68
C GLU A 57 10.98 -16.33 -1.27
N TRP A 58 11.55 -15.43 -0.47
CA TRP A 58 11.83 -14.06 -0.91
C TRP A 58 12.98 -14.03 -1.92
N SER A 59 12.82 -13.22 -2.98
CA SER A 59 13.90 -12.82 -3.89
C SER A 59 13.69 -11.39 -4.38
N ASP A 60 14.75 -10.76 -4.88
CA ASP A 60 14.69 -9.40 -5.43
C ASP A 60 13.88 -9.30 -6.73
N ASP A 61 13.55 -10.44 -7.36
CA ASP A 61 12.71 -10.51 -8.57
C ASP A 61 11.21 -10.41 -8.28
N VAL A 62 10.80 -10.44 -7.00
CA VAL A 62 9.38 -10.43 -6.60
C VAL A 62 8.75 -9.06 -6.89
N VAL A 63 7.80 -9.02 -7.83
CA VAL A 63 7.05 -7.80 -8.17
C VAL A 63 5.80 -7.64 -7.32
N LEU A 64 5.88 -6.80 -6.28
CA LEU A 64 4.79 -6.60 -5.31
C LEU A 64 3.45 -6.11 -5.91
N SER A 65 3.43 -5.52 -7.10
CA SER A 65 2.19 -5.08 -7.75
C SER A 65 1.42 -6.17 -8.49
N GLU A 66 2.08 -7.30 -8.76
CA GLU A 66 1.51 -8.44 -9.49
C GLU A 66 0.77 -9.42 -8.57
N HIS A 67 1.07 -9.39 -7.27
CA HIS A 67 0.35 -10.11 -6.23
C HIS A 67 -0.92 -9.38 -5.77
#